data_AF-A0A1S7U518-F1
#
_entry.id   AF-A0A1S7U518-F1
#
_cell.length_a   1.000
_cell.length_b   1.000
_cell.length_c   1.000
_cell.angle_alpha   90.00
_cell.angle_beta   90.00
_cell.angle_gamma   90.00
#
_symmetry.space_group_name_H-M   'P 1'
#
loop_
_entity.id
_entity.type
_entity.pdbx_description
1 polymer ?
#
loop_
_entity_poly.entity_id
_entity_poly.type
_entity_poly.pdbx_seq_one_letter_code
_entity_poly.pdbx_strand_id
1 'polypeptide(L)'
;MATNTEEESGNLLLWILVWSELAAFGALTGAFIIAFALNPEAFAAARQHLQPQLAGFNTLILLASGWQAAVAASRYTALAGKKRALVLAGLLGFAFAGVKLHEYSTEIAFASDPAYGAFFELYFLLTGFHLLHVVFVAVLLFLVAVFPKNENVTLVTTLWHVIDLVWIVIFPVIYLV
;
A
#
# COMPACT_ATOMS: atom_id res chain seq x y z
N MET A 1 -19.23 -29.97 -13.47
CA MET A 1 -19.26 -28.92 -14.52
C MET A 1 -19.53 -27.52 -13.95
N ALA A 2 -20.20 -27.36 -12.80
CA ALA A 2 -20.42 -26.05 -12.15
C ALA A 2 -19.21 -25.48 -11.37
N THR A 3 -18.22 -26.30 -11.02
CA THR A 3 -17.05 -25.86 -10.22
C THR A 3 -16.06 -24.99 -11.01
N ASN A 4 -15.88 -25.24 -12.30
CA ASN A 4 -14.90 -24.51 -13.12
C ASN A 4 -15.35 -23.07 -13.42
N THR A 5 -16.66 -22.83 -13.55
CA THR A 5 -17.20 -21.50 -13.88
C THR A 5 -17.16 -20.53 -12.69
N GLU A 6 -17.26 -21.04 -11.45
CA GLU A 6 -17.16 -20.22 -10.24
C GLU A 6 -15.71 -19.83 -9.93
N GLU A 7 -14.75 -20.75 -10.08
CA GLU A 7 -13.31 -20.45 -9.98
C GLU A 7 -12.85 -19.44 -11.04
N GLU A 8 -13.31 -19.60 -12.29
CA GLU A 8 -12.98 -18.69 -13.40
C GLU A 8 -13.56 -17.28 -13.18
N SER A 9 -14.80 -17.19 -12.68
CA SER A 9 -15.44 -15.92 -12.32
C SER A 9 -14.73 -15.22 -11.14
N GLY A 10 -14.37 -15.96 -10.08
CA GLY A 10 -13.65 -15.41 -8.93
C GLY A 10 -12.26 -14.87 -9.30
N ASN A 11 -11.56 -15.55 -10.20
CA ASN A 11 -10.28 -15.11 -10.74
C ASN A 11 -10.43 -13.84 -11.61
N LEU A 12 -11.45 -13.80 -12.47
CA LEU A 12 -11.74 -12.62 -13.29
C LEU A 12 -12.03 -11.38 -12.44
N LEU A 13 -12.88 -11.51 -11.40
CA LEU A 13 -13.21 -10.40 -10.50
C LEU A 13 -11.98 -9.88 -9.74
N LEU A 14 -11.10 -10.79 -9.29
CA LEU A 14 -9.83 -10.42 -8.68
C LEU A 14 -8.98 -9.55 -9.61
N TRP A 15 -8.82 -9.96 -10.87
CA TRP A 15 -8.01 -9.19 -11.82
C TRP A 15 -8.65 -7.86 -12.21
N ILE A 16 -9.97 -7.81 -12.36
CA ILE A 16 -10.67 -6.54 -12.59
C ILE A 16 -10.40 -5.57 -11.44
N LEU A 17 -10.52 -6.05 -10.19
CA LEU A 17 -10.22 -5.24 -9.01
C LEU A 17 -8.75 -4.77 -8.99
N VAL A 18 -7.80 -5.67 -9.23
CA VAL A 18 -6.38 -5.33 -9.28
C VAL A 18 -6.09 -4.25 -10.34
N TRP A 19 -6.62 -4.41 -11.55
CA TRP A 19 -6.41 -3.43 -12.61
C TRP A 19 -7.11 -2.10 -12.34
N SER A 20 -8.31 -2.10 -11.74
CA SER A 20 -8.97 -0.85 -11.38
C SER A 20 -8.21 -0.08 -10.30
N GLU A 21 -7.68 -0.77 -9.29
CA GLU A 21 -6.85 -0.15 -8.25
C GLU A 21 -5.55 0.40 -8.84
N LEU A 22 -4.86 -0.39 -9.67
CA LEU A 22 -3.63 0.08 -10.34
C LEU A 22 -3.89 1.29 -11.24
N ALA A 23 -5.03 1.34 -11.94
CA ALA A 23 -5.42 2.50 -12.73
C ALA A 23 -5.69 3.73 -11.85
N ALA A 24 -6.38 3.57 -10.71
CA ALA A 24 -6.65 4.66 -9.78
C ALA A 24 -5.36 5.24 -9.16
N PHE A 25 -4.48 4.38 -8.64
CA PHE A 25 -3.17 4.80 -8.13
C PHE A 25 -2.27 5.38 -9.22
N GLY A 26 -2.30 4.81 -10.42
CA GLY A 26 -1.59 5.33 -11.58
C GLY A 26 -2.04 6.73 -11.98
N ALA A 27 -3.35 7.00 -11.96
CA ALA A 27 -3.89 8.32 -12.23
C ALA A 27 -3.49 9.35 -11.16
N LEU A 28 -3.60 9.00 -9.87
CA LEU A 28 -3.20 9.90 -8.76
C LEU A 28 -1.69 10.17 -8.78
N THR A 29 -0.86 9.13 -8.99
CA THR A 29 0.60 9.27 -9.10
C THR A 29 0.97 10.10 -10.33
N GLY A 30 0.31 9.87 -11.47
CA GLY A 30 0.49 10.67 -12.68
C GLY A 30 0.12 12.14 -12.48
N ALA A 31 -0.99 12.42 -11.79
CA ALA A 31 -1.38 13.78 -11.42
C ALA A 31 -0.33 14.46 -10.54
N PHE A 32 0.24 13.74 -9.55
CA PHE A 32 1.34 14.24 -8.74
C PHE A 32 2.58 14.59 -9.57
N ILE A 33 2.99 13.70 -10.48
CA ILE A 33 4.14 13.91 -11.37
C ILE A 33 3.91 15.11 -12.30
N ILE A 34 2.70 15.26 -12.85
CA ILE A 34 2.36 16.40 -13.71
C ILE A 34 2.39 17.70 -12.91
N ALA A 35 1.82 17.72 -11.70
CA ALA A 35 1.84 18.89 -10.84
C ALA A 35 3.28 19.30 -10.45
N PHE A 36 4.13 18.31 -10.15
CA PHE A 36 5.57 18.51 -9.95
C PHE A 36 6.24 19.13 -11.19
N ALA A 37 5.99 18.59 -12.38
CA ALA A 37 6.59 19.08 -13.62
C ALA A 37 6.18 20.51 -13.96
N LEU A 38 4.99 20.94 -13.54
CA LEU A 38 4.50 22.31 -13.74
C LEU A 38 5.08 23.31 -12.73
N ASN A 39 5.41 22.87 -11.50
CA ASN A 39 5.90 23.75 -10.43
C ASN A 39 7.06 23.10 -9.63
N PRO A 40 8.21 22.82 -10.27
CA PRO A 40 9.29 22.04 -9.66
C PRO A 40 9.91 22.71 -8.43
N GLU A 41 10.04 24.04 -8.43
CA GLU A 41 10.62 24.79 -7.30
C GLU A 41 9.73 24.72 -6.05
N ALA A 42 8.42 24.89 -6.21
CA ALA A 42 7.47 24.83 -5.10
C ALA A 42 7.41 23.42 -4.50
N PHE A 43 7.43 22.37 -5.33
CA PHE A 43 7.45 20.98 -4.87
C PHE A 43 8.77 20.63 -4.19
N ALA A 44 9.91 21.10 -4.72
CA ALA A 44 11.22 20.91 -4.09
C ALA A 44 11.31 21.59 -2.72
N ALA A 45 10.71 22.78 -2.57
CA ALA A 45 10.61 23.47 -1.28
C ALA A 45 9.69 22.72 -0.31
N ALA A 46 8.49 22.31 -0.74
CA ALA A 46 7.54 21.54 0.07
C ALA A 46 8.16 20.24 0.59
N ARG A 47 8.95 19.55 -0.24
CA ARG A 47 9.62 18.30 0.11
C ARG A 47 10.58 18.41 1.30
N GLN A 48 11.16 19.59 1.55
CA GLN A 48 12.09 19.78 2.68
C GLN A 48 11.41 19.57 4.04
N HIS A 49 10.07 19.60 4.06
CA HIS A 49 9.26 19.34 5.24
C HIS A 49 8.90 17.86 5.44
N LEU A 50 9.25 16.98 4.49
CA LEU A 50 9.10 15.54 4.63
C LEU A 50 10.30 14.90 5.35
N GLN A 51 10.11 13.69 5.88
CA GLN A 51 11.17 12.92 6.54
C GLN A 51 11.55 11.66 5.76
N PRO A 52 12.48 11.73 4.78
CA PRO A 52 12.85 10.59 3.93
C PRO A 52 13.38 9.37 4.69
N GLN A 53 14.07 9.59 5.82
CA GLN A 53 14.62 8.51 6.63
C GLN A 53 13.51 7.69 7.30
N LEU A 54 12.48 8.37 7.82
CA LEU A 54 11.34 7.71 8.45
C LEU A 54 10.50 6.98 7.39
N ALA A 55 10.24 7.60 6.25
CA ALA A 55 9.56 6.98 5.12
C ALA A 55 10.35 5.78 4.53
N GLY A 56 11.69 5.86 4.51
CA GLY A 56 12.57 4.76 4.11
C GLY A 56 12.50 3.57 5.07
N PHE A 57 12.57 3.84 6.38
CA PHE A 57 12.35 2.82 7.41
C PHE A 57 10.95 2.20 7.30
N ASN A 58 9.93 3.03 7.03
CA ASN A 58 8.56 2.56 6.86
C ASN A 58 8.42 1.64 5.64
N THR A 59 9.12 1.95 4.55
CA THR A 59 9.20 1.08 3.37
C THR A 59 9.83 -0.29 3.71
N LEU A 60 10.86 -0.34 4.57
CA LEU A 60 11.42 -1.62 5.02
C LEU A 60 10.42 -2.47 5.83
N ILE A 61 9.60 -1.83 6.68
CA ILE A 61 8.50 -2.50 7.38
C ILE A 61 7.54 -3.14 6.38
N LEU A 62 7.15 -2.38 5.35
CA LEU A 62 6.21 -2.86 4.35
C LEU A 62 6.81 -4.00 3.51
N LEU A 63 8.07 -3.91 3.10
CA LEU A 63 8.77 -5.00 2.41
C LEU A 63 8.87 -6.27 3.27
N ALA A 64 9.14 -6.12 4.57
CA ALA A 64 9.12 -7.25 5.50
C ALA A 64 7.72 -7.85 5.61
N SER A 65 6.66 -7.03 5.54
CA SER A 65 5.27 -7.49 5.48
C SER A 65 5.01 -8.31 4.22
N GLY A 66 5.39 -7.79 3.05
CA GLY A 66 5.30 -8.49 1.78
C GLY A 66 6.03 -9.84 1.80
N TRP A 67 7.20 -9.91 2.41
CA TRP A 67 7.90 -11.18 2.60
C TRP A 67 7.08 -12.20 3.40
N GLN A 68 6.41 -11.77 4.48
CA GLN A 68 5.51 -12.64 5.24
C GLN A 68 4.30 -13.09 4.41
N ALA A 69 3.71 -12.20 3.61
CA ALA A 69 2.64 -12.56 2.68
C ALA A 69 3.10 -13.64 1.67
N ALA A 70 4.31 -13.52 1.13
CA ALA A 70 4.90 -14.53 0.24
C ALA A 70 5.11 -15.89 0.94
N VAL A 71 5.58 -15.89 2.21
CA VAL A 71 5.68 -17.10 3.03
C VAL A 71 4.31 -17.74 3.24
N ALA A 72 3.25 -16.96 3.45
CA ALA A 72 1.89 -17.47 3.57
C ALA A 72 1.38 -18.09 2.27
N ALA A 73 1.67 -17.48 1.12
CA ALA A 73 1.28 -17.99 -0.20
C ALA A 73 2.04 -19.25 -0.64
N SER A 74 3.25 -19.48 -0.12
CA SER A 74 4.09 -20.63 -0.47
C SER A 74 3.39 -21.98 -0.27
N ARG A 75 3.55 -22.88 -1.25
CA ARG A 75 3.04 -24.26 -1.21
C ARG A 75 3.78 -25.14 -0.20
N TYR A 76 4.99 -24.74 0.18
CA TYR A 76 5.84 -25.48 1.12
C TYR A 76 5.58 -25.12 2.59
N THR A 77 4.81 -24.07 2.85
CA THR A 77 4.50 -23.62 4.21
C THR A 77 3.35 -24.42 4.79
N ALA A 78 3.57 -25.09 5.92
CA ALA A 78 2.52 -25.79 6.65
C ALA A 78 1.41 -24.82 7.15
N LEU A 79 0.21 -25.34 7.41
CA LEU A 79 -0.97 -24.55 7.80
C LEU A 79 -0.69 -23.58 8.97
N ALA A 80 -0.02 -24.06 10.02
CA ALA A 80 0.36 -23.23 11.18
C ALA A 80 1.34 -22.11 10.78
N GLY A 81 2.26 -22.38 9.86
CA GLY A 81 3.17 -21.38 9.30
C GLY A 81 2.44 -20.33 8.49
N LYS A 82 1.46 -20.73 7.67
CA LYS A 82 0.62 -19.80 6.88
C LYS A 82 -0.14 -18.83 7.79
N LYS A 83 -0.78 -19.34 8.84
CA LYS A 83 -1.49 -18.51 9.83
C LYS A 83 -0.57 -17.48 10.48
N ARG A 84 0.60 -17.92 10.95
CA ARG A 84 1.60 -17.04 11.57
C ARG A 84 2.06 -15.96 10.60
N ALA A 85 2.38 -16.33 9.36
CA ALA A 85 2.85 -15.41 8.35
C ALA A 85 1.78 -14.36 7.96
N LEU A 86 0.51 -14.75 7.80
CA LEU A 86 -0.59 -13.81 7.57
C LEU A 86 -0.77 -12.81 8.73
N VAL A 87 -0.69 -13.29 9.97
CA VAL A 87 -0.78 -12.42 11.16
C VAL A 87 0.41 -11.46 11.22
N LEU A 88 1.63 -11.94 10.96
CA LEU A 88 2.81 -11.09 10.95
C LEU A 88 2.75 -10.03 9.83
N ALA A 89 2.29 -10.40 8.63
CA ALA A 89 2.05 -9.46 7.55
C ALA A 89 1.04 -8.37 7.95
N GLY A 90 -0.13 -8.77 8.49
CA GLY A 90 -1.13 -7.81 8.97
C GLY A 90 -0.58 -6.86 10.05
N LEU A 91 0.16 -7.38 11.04
CA LEU A 91 0.77 -6.57 12.10
C LEU A 91 1.80 -5.57 11.56
N LEU A 92 2.64 -5.98 10.61
CA LEU A 92 3.59 -5.08 9.95
C LEU A 92 2.87 -4.02 9.11
N GLY A 93 1.75 -4.35 8.48
CA GLY A 93 0.86 -3.39 7.83
C GLY A 93 0.30 -2.33 8.78
N PHE A 94 -0.13 -2.72 9.97
CA PHE A 94 -0.55 -1.77 11.00
C PHE A 94 0.61 -0.95 11.58
N ALA A 95 1.81 -1.55 11.71
CA ALA A 95 3.01 -0.81 12.07
C ALA A 95 3.34 0.26 11.02
N PHE A 96 3.22 -0.07 9.73
CA PHE A 96 3.36 0.88 8.64
C PHE A 96 2.37 2.04 8.76
N ALA A 97 1.11 1.72 9.04
CA ALA A 97 0.07 2.72 9.23
C ALA A 97 0.35 3.64 10.43
N GLY A 98 0.82 3.09 11.55
CA GLY A 98 1.19 3.86 12.73
C GLY A 98 2.34 4.85 12.45
N VAL A 99 3.39 4.39 11.75
CA VAL A 99 4.49 5.27 11.33
C VAL A 99 3.98 6.37 10.39
N LYS A 100 3.08 6.04 9.45
CA LYS A 100 2.50 7.05 8.56
C LYS A 100 1.63 8.09 9.25
N LEU A 101 0.82 7.68 10.21
CA LEU A 101 0.02 8.61 11.00
C LEU A 101 0.92 9.53 11.84
N HIS A 102 2.07 9.03 12.30
CA HIS A 102 3.07 9.88 12.96
C HIS A 102 3.67 10.91 12.00
N GLU A 103 4.06 10.52 10.78
CA GLU A 103 4.52 11.46 9.75
C GLU A 103 3.48 12.57 9.50
N TYR A 104 2.21 12.18 9.29
CA TYR A 104 1.11 13.13 9.06
C TYR A 104 0.94 14.13 10.19
N SER A 105 1.14 13.73 11.44
CA SER A 105 1.01 14.64 12.59
C SER A 105 1.98 15.82 12.54
N THR A 106 3.13 15.65 11.87
CA THR A 106 4.12 16.70 11.67
C THR A 106 3.91 17.48 10.37
N GLU A 107 3.47 16.79 9.32
CA GLU A 107 3.33 17.34 7.96
C GLU A 107 2.06 18.19 7.80
N ILE A 108 1.00 17.89 8.56
CA ILE A 108 -0.29 18.58 8.47
C ILE A 108 -0.17 20.09 8.75
N ALA A 109 0.83 20.51 9.52
CA ALA A 109 1.11 21.91 9.81
C ALA A 109 1.44 22.73 8.55
N PHE A 110 1.96 22.08 7.50
CA PHE A 110 2.34 22.73 6.24
C PHE A 110 1.24 22.65 5.17
N ALA A 111 0.15 21.90 5.43
CA ALA A 111 -0.95 21.71 4.49
C ALA A 111 -1.70 23.00 4.17
N SER A 112 -1.79 23.92 5.14
CA SER A 112 -2.47 25.21 4.98
C SER A 112 -1.60 26.31 4.38
N ASP A 113 -0.31 26.05 4.14
CA ASP A 113 0.59 27.05 3.56
C ASP A 113 0.30 27.20 2.06
N PRO A 114 -0.07 28.39 1.56
CA PRO A 114 -0.32 28.61 0.14
C PRO A 114 0.87 28.27 -0.76
N ALA A 115 2.11 28.33 -0.25
CA ALA A 115 3.30 27.98 -1.01
C ALA A 115 3.42 26.47 -1.27
N TYR A 116 2.83 25.63 -0.40
CA TYR A 116 2.96 24.17 -0.44
C TYR A 116 1.62 23.44 -0.61
N GLY A 117 0.50 24.17 -0.64
CA GLY A 117 -0.85 23.60 -0.60
C GLY A 117 -1.10 22.52 -1.65
N ALA A 118 -0.74 22.78 -2.92
CA ALA A 118 -0.92 21.81 -4.00
C ALA A 118 -0.11 20.51 -3.81
N PHE A 119 1.10 20.62 -3.26
CA PHE A 119 1.94 19.46 -2.93
C PHE A 119 1.29 18.63 -1.83
N PHE A 120 0.95 19.28 -0.70
CA PHE A 120 0.40 18.57 0.46
C PHE A 120 -0.99 18.01 0.19
N GLU A 121 -1.83 18.69 -0.60
CA GLU A 121 -3.13 18.18 -1.01
C GLU A 121 -3.00 16.86 -1.79
N LEU A 122 -2.18 16.84 -2.85
CA LEU A 122 -1.94 15.62 -3.63
C LEU A 122 -1.20 14.55 -2.82
N TYR A 123 -0.27 14.95 -1.96
CA TYR A 123 0.44 14.07 -1.04
C TYR A 123 -0.53 13.34 -0.09
N PHE A 124 -1.39 14.07 0.63
CA PHE A 124 -2.35 13.47 1.56
C PHE A 124 -3.41 12.65 0.83
N LEU A 125 -3.85 13.09 -0.36
CA LEU A 125 -4.79 12.32 -1.16
C LEU A 125 -4.19 10.98 -1.61
N LEU A 126 -3.00 11.00 -2.22
CA LEU A 126 -2.34 9.80 -2.74
C LEU A 126 -1.91 8.85 -1.62
N THR A 127 -1.19 9.36 -0.62
CA THR A 127 -0.68 8.52 0.48
C THR A 127 -1.79 8.12 1.45
N GLY A 128 -2.83 8.95 1.63
CA GLY A 128 -3.97 8.64 2.48
C GLY A 128 -4.87 7.58 1.84
N PHE A 129 -5.12 7.68 0.53
CA PHE A 129 -5.80 6.62 -0.22
C PHE A 129 -5.04 5.29 -0.12
N HIS A 130 -3.71 5.33 -0.26
CA HIS A 130 -2.86 4.15 -0.04
C HIS A 130 -2.98 3.60 1.39
N LEU A 131 -2.88 4.45 2.41
CA LEU A 131 -2.95 4.06 3.82
C LEU A 131 -4.27 3.35 4.15
N LEU A 132 -5.39 3.83 3.61
CA LEU A 132 -6.69 3.18 3.75
C LEU A 132 -6.70 1.76 3.17
N HIS A 133 -6.07 1.56 2.00
CA HIS A 133 -5.93 0.24 1.39
C HIS A 133 -5.05 -0.69 2.24
N VAL A 134 -3.92 -0.20 2.75
CA VAL A 134 -3.05 -0.99 3.63
C VAL A 134 -3.82 -1.46 4.87
N VAL A 135 -4.55 -0.56 5.54
CA VAL A 135 -5.36 -0.94 6.71
C VAL A 135 -6.47 -1.93 6.32
N PHE A 136 -7.18 -1.68 5.22
CA PHE A 136 -8.25 -2.56 4.76
C PHE A 136 -7.75 -3.99 4.47
N VAL A 137 -6.70 -4.13 3.66
CA VAL A 137 -6.17 -5.46 3.33
C VAL A 137 -5.47 -6.10 4.54
N ALA A 138 -4.93 -5.32 5.48
CA ALA A 138 -4.35 -5.86 6.72
C ALA A 138 -5.41 -6.52 7.60
N VAL A 139 -6.60 -5.92 7.67
CA VAL A 139 -7.77 -6.55 8.32
C VAL A 139 -8.14 -7.84 7.58
N LEU A 140 -8.16 -7.85 6.24
CA LEU A 140 -8.43 -9.08 5.47
C LEU A 140 -7.40 -10.18 5.75
N LEU A 141 -6.11 -9.84 5.90
CA LEU A 141 -5.06 -10.81 6.26
C LEU A 141 -5.38 -11.50 7.59
N PHE A 142 -5.84 -10.75 8.60
CA PHE A 142 -6.26 -11.33 9.88
C PHE A 142 -7.50 -12.22 9.74
N LEU A 143 -8.49 -11.81 8.94
CA LEU A 143 -9.70 -12.61 8.70
C LEU A 143 -9.35 -13.94 8.02
N VAL A 144 -8.49 -13.91 7.01
CA VAL A 144 -8.02 -15.13 6.32
C VAL A 144 -7.15 -16.00 7.23
N ALA A 145 -6.40 -15.42 8.18
CA ALA A 145 -5.61 -16.19 9.13
C ALA A 145 -6.45 -17.08 10.07
N VAL A 146 -7.71 -16.72 10.34
CA VAL A 146 -8.62 -17.55 11.14
C VAL A 146 -8.94 -18.85 10.40
N PHE A 147 -9.29 -18.76 9.11
CA PHE A 147 -9.66 -19.88 8.24
C PHE A 147 -8.90 -19.84 6.90
N PRO A 148 -7.61 -20.21 6.88
CA PRO A 148 -6.74 -20.06 5.71
C PRO A 148 -7.00 -21.15 4.67
N LYS A 149 -8.03 -20.95 3.84
CA LYS A 149 -8.24 -21.71 2.60
C LYS A 149 -7.23 -21.24 1.54
N ASN A 150 -6.69 -22.16 0.74
CA ASN A 150 -5.65 -21.84 -0.24
C ASN A 150 -6.05 -20.74 -1.24
N GLU A 151 -7.31 -20.74 -1.71
CA GLU A 151 -7.86 -19.69 -2.57
C GLU A 151 -7.86 -18.33 -1.87
N ASN A 152 -8.42 -18.25 -0.65
CA ASN A 152 -8.48 -17.01 0.14
C ASN A 152 -7.09 -16.46 0.46
N VAL A 153 -6.14 -17.35 0.79
CA VAL A 153 -4.73 -16.99 1.03
C VAL A 153 -4.15 -16.39 -0.24
N THR A 154 -4.31 -17.06 -1.38
CA THR A 154 -3.79 -16.57 -2.67
C THR A 154 -4.38 -15.21 -3.02
N LEU A 155 -5.70 -15.05 -2.87
CA LEU A 155 -6.42 -13.80 -3.14
C LEU A 155 -5.89 -12.66 -2.26
N VAL A 156 -5.88 -12.83 -0.94
CA VAL A 156 -5.48 -11.74 -0.03
C VAL A 156 -4.00 -11.41 -0.15
N THR A 157 -3.13 -12.39 -0.38
CA THR A 157 -1.69 -12.12 -0.59
C THR A 157 -1.45 -11.43 -1.93
N THR A 158 -2.25 -11.73 -2.96
CA THR A 158 -2.17 -11.03 -4.26
C THR A 158 -2.56 -9.57 -4.11
N LEU A 159 -3.67 -9.29 -3.43
CA LEU A 159 -4.09 -7.92 -3.13
C LEU A 159 -3.03 -7.19 -2.29
N TRP A 160 -2.48 -7.83 -1.27
CA TRP A 160 -1.41 -7.24 -0.44
C TRP A 160 -0.19 -6.85 -1.26
N HIS A 161 0.29 -7.73 -2.14
CA HIS A 161 1.44 -7.45 -2.99
C HIS A 161 1.21 -6.34 -4.02
N VAL A 162 -0.02 -6.20 -4.53
CA VAL A 162 -0.38 -5.08 -5.42
C VAL A 162 -0.28 -3.76 -4.67
N ILE A 163 -0.80 -3.70 -3.44
CA ILE A 163 -0.70 -2.50 -2.59
C ILE A 163 0.77 -2.21 -2.22
N ASP A 164 1.57 -3.22 -1.85
CA ASP A 164 3.01 -3.05 -1.60
C ASP A 164 3.74 -2.48 -2.84
N LEU A 165 3.44 -3.00 -4.04
CA LEU A 165 4.06 -2.55 -5.28
C LEU A 165 3.73 -1.08 -5.58
N VAL A 166 2.48 -0.67 -5.34
CA VAL A 166 2.07 0.74 -5.46
C VAL A 166 2.92 1.62 -4.53
N TRP A 167 3.16 1.20 -3.28
CA TRP A 167 4.00 1.98 -2.36
C TRP A 167 5.45 2.09 -2.84
N ILE A 168 6.02 1.02 -3.38
CA ILE A 168 7.38 1.01 -3.94
C ILE A 168 7.54 2.05 -5.07
N VAL A 169 6.46 2.37 -5.79
CA VAL A 169 6.44 3.44 -6.81
C VAL A 169 6.19 4.81 -6.18
N ILE A 170 5.24 4.93 -5.26
CA ILE A 170 4.89 6.21 -4.61
C ILE A 170 6.07 6.76 -3.80
N PHE A 171 6.75 5.91 -3.02
CA PHE A 171 7.84 6.31 -2.14
C PHE A 171 8.94 7.12 -2.87
N PRO A 172 9.61 6.62 -3.93
CA PRO A 172 10.64 7.38 -4.61
C PRO A 172 10.07 8.63 -5.29
N VAL A 173 8.87 8.57 -5.85
CA VAL A 173 8.22 9.72 -6.54
C VAL A 173 7.98 10.88 -5.57
N ILE A 174 7.60 10.61 -4.32
CA ILE A 174 7.33 11.66 -3.33
C ILE A 174 8.59 12.05 -2.55
N TYR A 175 9.42 11.08 -2.17
CA TYR A 175 10.51 11.29 -1.20
C TYR A 175 11.91 11.42 -1.79
N LEU A 176 12.18 10.89 -3.00
CA LEU A 176 13.53 10.90 -3.60
C LEU A 176 13.68 11.67 -4.93
N VAL A 177 12.66 11.69 -5.80
CA VAL A 177 12.64 12.40 -7.10
C VAL A 177 11.99 13.76 -6.97
#